data_AF-A0A9W8PJZ4-F1
#
_entry.id   AF-A0A9W8PJZ4-F1
#
_cell.length_a   1.000
_cell.length_b   1.000
_cell.length_c   1.000
_cell.angle_alpha   90.00
_cell.angle_beta   90.00
_cell.angle_gamma   90.00
#
_symmetry.space_group_name_H-M   'P 1'
#
loop_
_entity.id
_entity.type
_entity.pdbx_description
1 polymer ?
#
loop_
_entity_poly.entity_id
_entity_poly.type
_entity_poly.pdbx_seq_one_letter_code
_entity_poly.pdbx_strand_id
1 'polypeptide(L)'
;MGLLSSTEEEDSTPRSLQLSNLEHRIPMPRSLTSVSNLEIRDLNRDQVRFYHPGYLKPLNLLFCLPRVDYEPLRGAWGVHFKTALTACQIIANNAFGSGRLARDAEGKDVVSDDDQILLNRDYWFFVDGEERYPIVPSFRDWKFPHDELPDWWTAPACATTLHSKRCAVTNTSYAFTWAHLIPREEQQWFNKNGMGLYGGGSHTIDDPHNILPLKADLYVCFDQSVFSLIPKIARSPDGRESSPQYVLHVLDGREAEFTALYQNRPVETLAEGSREYLFARFAWSIFSYLKPFLTSGVGRRVVRYRVRAADEDAEEEHLVSEMQNIFLDSRKLDQLYGGNGRRRAPSLEGSYVDVEDEWDEENAGRTLEMEA
;
A
#
# COMPACT_ATOMS: atom_id res chain seq x y z
N MET A 1 55.17 -61.81 23.02
CA MET A 1 54.84 -61.43 24.41
C MET A 1 55.43 -60.06 24.63
N GLY A 2 54.67 -58.96 24.57
CA GLY A 2 53.75 -58.46 25.61
C GLY A 2 54.33 -57.11 26.09
N LEU A 3 53.89 -55.99 25.51
CA LEU A 3 52.96 -54.98 26.05
C LEU A 3 53.60 -53.86 26.92
N LEU A 4 53.51 -52.64 26.36
CA LEU A 4 53.04 -51.35 26.91
C LEU A 4 53.91 -50.44 27.82
N SER A 5 53.92 -49.17 27.39
CA SER A 5 53.77 -47.89 28.14
C SER A 5 54.86 -46.89 27.70
N SER A 6 54.67 -46.01 26.71
CA SER A 6 53.79 -44.82 26.64
C SER A 6 54.13 -43.74 27.68
N THR A 7 54.76 -42.65 27.22
CA THR A 7 54.52 -41.25 27.60
C THR A 7 55.40 -40.36 26.70
N GLU A 8 54.84 -39.89 25.59
CA GLU A 8 55.38 -38.76 24.81
C GLU A 8 54.72 -37.48 25.35
N GLU A 9 55.55 -36.49 25.68
CA GLU A 9 55.12 -35.14 26.04
C GLU A 9 54.75 -34.38 24.75
N GLU A 10 53.46 -34.12 24.53
CA GLU A 10 52.99 -33.17 23.51
C GLU A 10 52.92 -31.75 24.10
N ASP A 11 53.86 -30.90 23.69
CA ASP A 11 53.82 -29.45 23.87
C ASP A 11 52.74 -28.85 22.95
N SER A 12 51.53 -28.68 23.49
CA SER A 12 50.38 -28.10 22.79
C SER A 12 50.08 -26.70 23.31
N THR A 13 50.81 -25.70 22.80
CA THR A 13 50.40 -24.29 22.94
C THR A 13 49.08 -24.07 22.19
N PRO A 14 47.98 -23.63 22.84
CA PRO A 14 46.75 -23.34 22.12
C PRO A 14 46.91 -22.01 21.38
N ARG A 15 46.94 -22.07 20.04
CA ARG A 15 46.70 -20.89 19.20
C ARG A 15 45.29 -20.40 19.47
N SER A 16 45.18 -19.39 20.32
CA SER A 16 43.97 -18.59 20.49
C SER A 16 43.54 -18.06 19.13
N LEU A 17 42.50 -18.66 18.56
CA LEU A 17 41.77 -18.06 17.46
C LEU A 17 41.03 -16.86 18.04
N GLN A 18 41.59 -15.65 17.85
CA GLN A 18 40.89 -14.41 18.13
C GLN A 18 39.61 -14.34 17.26
N LEU A 19 38.49 -14.73 17.87
CA LEU A 19 37.14 -14.42 17.44
C LEU A 19 36.90 -12.91 17.63
N SER A 20 37.57 -12.06 16.85
CA SER A 20 37.47 -10.60 17.03
C SER A 20 36.84 -9.87 15.85
N ASN A 21 36.08 -10.52 14.97
CA ASN A 21 35.41 -9.82 13.84
C ASN A 21 34.07 -10.46 13.40
N LEU A 22 33.21 -10.82 14.35
CA LEU A 22 31.81 -11.16 14.06
C LEU A 22 30.85 -10.51 15.05
N GLU A 23 31.06 -9.22 15.35
CA GLU A 23 29.96 -8.37 15.81
C GLU A 23 29.10 -7.97 14.60
N HIS A 24 28.40 -8.93 14.01
CA HIS A 24 27.16 -8.61 13.32
C HIS A 24 26.20 -8.14 14.41
N ARG A 25 26.18 -6.83 14.68
CA ARG A 25 25.14 -6.18 15.47
C ARG A 25 23.81 -6.43 14.77
N ILE A 26 23.18 -7.57 15.05
CA ILE A 26 21.74 -7.70 14.88
C ILE A 26 21.16 -6.73 15.91
N PRO A 27 20.47 -5.66 15.52
CA PRO A 27 19.77 -4.84 16.49
C PRO A 27 18.79 -5.76 17.21
N MET A 28 18.95 -5.90 18.53
CA MET A 28 17.93 -6.50 19.39
C MET A 28 16.58 -5.87 19.04
N PRO A 29 15.46 -6.63 19.05
CA PRO A 29 14.14 -6.04 18.92
C PRO A 29 14.00 -4.92 19.96
N ARG A 30 13.35 -3.82 19.57
CA ARG A 30 13.07 -2.68 20.45
C ARG A 30 12.56 -3.21 21.80
N SER A 31 13.15 -2.67 22.87
CA SER A 31 12.93 -3.08 24.28
C SER A 31 11.44 -3.28 24.61
N LEU A 32 11.13 -4.18 25.56
CA LEU A 32 9.80 -4.36 26.17
C LEU A 32 9.14 -3.03 26.61
N THR A 33 9.96 -2.00 26.87
CA THR A 33 9.51 -0.62 27.14
C THR A 33 8.78 0.04 25.96
N SER A 34 9.18 -0.26 24.72
CA SER A 34 8.49 0.21 23.51
C SER A 34 7.16 -0.52 23.30
N VAL A 35 7.13 -1.82 23.61
CA VAL A 35 5.90 -2.62 23.54
C VAL A 35 4.89 -2.10 24.55
N SER A 36 5.29 -1.92 25.81
CA SER A 36 4.43 -1.35 26.86
C SER A 36 3.91 0.06 26.56
N ASN A 37 4.75 0.96 26.01
CA ASN A 37 4.28 2.30 25.59
C ASN A 37 3.25 2.26 24.46
N LEU A 38 3.35 1.28 23.55
CA LEU A 38 2.38 1.09 22.46
C LEU A 38 1.16 0.31 22.93
N GLU A 39 1.26 -0.61 23.89
CA GLU A 39 0.11 -1.25 24.53
C GLU A 39 -0.73 -0.25 25.34
N ILE A 40 -0.10 0.77 25.94
CA ILE A 40 -0.80 1.90 26.58
C ILE A 40 -1.59 2.71 25.54
N ARG A 41 -1.12 2.78 24.29
CA ARG A 41 -1.76 3.49 23.19
C ARG A 41 -2.63 2.52 22.39
N ASP A 42 -3.94 2.56 22.58
CA ASP A 42 -4.86 1.80 21.71
C ASP A 42 -4.77 2.32 20.26
N LEU A 43 -3.89 1.74 19.44
CA LEU A 43 -3.62 2.15 18.05
C LEU A 43 -4.84 1.97 17.13
N ASN A 44 -5.84 1.18 17.54
CA ASN A 44 -7.12 1.12 16.83
C ASN A 44 -7.93 2.41 17.01
N ARG A 45 -7.70 3.14 18.09
CA ARG A 45 -8.34 4.44 18.38
C ARG A 45 -7.43 5.63 18.08
N ASP A 46 -6.11 5.42 18.16
CA ASP A 46 -5.09 6.44 17.95
C ASP A 46 -4.68 6.56 16.48
N GLN A 47 -5.62 7.08 15.68
CA GLN A 47 -5.51 7.15 14.23
C GLN A 47 -5.62 8.59 13.70
N VAL A 48 -5.05 8.81 12.52
CA VAL A 48 -5.30 9.96 11.66
C VAL A 48 -6.38 9.57 10.64
N ARG A 49 -7.35 10.46 10.42
CA ARG A 49 -8.52 10.26 9.57
C ARG A 49 -8.41 11.13 8.33
N PHE A 50 -8.63 10.51 7.17
CA PHE A 50 -8.60 11.19 5.88
C PHE A 50 -10.00 11.28 5.30
N TYR A 51 -10.42 12.49 4.97
CA TYR A 51 -11.78 12.80 4.55
C TYR A 51 -11.84 13.26 3.10
N HIS A 52 -12.94 12.88 2.44
CA HIS A 52 -13.35 13.41 1.15
C HIS A 52 -14.18 14.69 1.36
N PRO A 53 -13.89 15.81 0.69
CA PRO A 53 -14.62 17.07 0.86
C PRO A 53 -16.02 17.05 0.23
N GLY A 54 -16.17 16.46 -0.96
CA GLY A 54 -17.44 16.41 -1.69
C GLY A 54 -18.58 15.54 -1.11
N TYR A 55 -18.40 14.90 0.04
CA TYR A 55 -19.44 14.10 0.71
C TYR A 55 -19.74 14.61 2.13
N LEU A 56 -20.97 14.39 2.60
CA LEU A 56 -21.41 14.85 3.91
C LEU A 56 -20.84 13.99 5.05
N LYS A 57 -20.55 14.61 6.19
CA LYS A 57 -20.24 13.90 7.44
C LYS A 57 -21.48 13.11 7.91
N PRO A 58 -21.33 11.90 8.50
CA PRO A 58 -20.08 11.16 8.72
C PRO A 58 -19.64 10.27 7.53
N LEU A 59 -20.35 10.35 6.40
CA LEU A 59 -20.17 9.48 5.23
C LEU A 59 -19.00 9.91 4.33
N ASN A 60 -18.09 10.74 4.82
CA ASN A 60 -17.01 11.31 4.03
C ASN A 60 -15.63 10.83 4.48
N LEU A 61 -15.56 9.94 5.47
CA LEU A 61 -14.31 9.29 5.88
C LEU A 61 -13.87 8.29 4.80
N LEU A 62 -12.70 8.52 4.20
CA LEU A 62 -12.12 7.63 3.19
C LEU A 62 -11.48 6.42 3.86
N PHE A 63 -10.51 6.67 4.73
CA PHE A 63 -9.75 5.66 5.47
C PHE A 63 -9.04 6.32 6.67
N CYS A 64 -8.41 5.48 7.49
CA CYS A 64 -7.61 5.89 8.63
C CYS A 64 -6.23 5.25 8.56
N LEU A 65 -5.22 5.92 9.13
CA LEU A 65 -3.89 5.33 9.36
C LEU A 65 -3.50 5.48 10.84
N PRO A 66 -2.86 4.46 11.46
CA PRO A 66 -2.44 4.52 12.86
C PRO A 66 -1.27 5.48 13.05
N ARG A 67 -1.20 6.12 14.22
CA ARG A 67 -0.13 7.07 14.55
C ARG A 67 1.15 6.36 14.97
N VAL A 68 1.93 5.92 13.99
CA VAL A 68 3.09 5.05 14.19
C VAL A 68 4.44 5.74 13.94
N ASP A 69 4.44 7.01 13.54
CA ASP A 69 5.67 7.78 13.34
C ASP A 69 5.85 8.80 14.47
N TYR A 70 7.00 8.74 15.15
CA TYR A 70 7.33 9.64 16.25
C TYR A 70 8.01 10.91 15.73
N GLU A 71 7.51 12.06 16.16
CA GLU A 71 8.10 13.39 15.92
C GLU A 71 8.81 13.86 17.20
N PRO A 72 10.15 13.78 17.26
CA PRO A 72 10.91 14.07 18.48
C PRO A 72 10.76 15.52 18.96
N LEU A 73 10.65 16.49 18.05
CA LEU A 73 10.59 17.91 18.42
C LEU A 73 9.32 18.27 19.18
N ARG A 74 8.22 17.57 18.88
CA ARG A 74 6.91 17.79 19.50
C ARG A 74 6.56 16.71 20.52
N GLY A 75 7.39 15.68 20.68
CA GLY A 75 7.15 14.55 21.57
C GLY A 75 5.84 13.80 21.26
N ALA A 76 5.42 13.79 19.99
CA ALA A 76 4.10 13.33 19.58
C ALA A 76 4.18 12.28 18.48
N TRP A 77 3.11 11.51 18.32
CA TRP A 77 3.01 10.48 17.29
C TRP A 77 2.00 10.87 16.22
N GLY A 78 2.36 10.58 14.98
CA GLY A 78 1.59 10.93 13.80
C GLY A 78 1.75 9.90 12.68
N VAL A 79 1.43 10.33 11.47
CA VAL A 79 1.60 9.55 10.24
C VAL A 79 2.57 10.28 9.33
N HIS A 80 3.53 9.57 8.75
CA HIS A 80 4.43 10.14 7.75
C HIS A 80 3.64 10.78 6.58
N PHE A 81 3.88 12.07 6.35
CA PHE A 81 3.12 12.91 5.42
C PHE A 81 3.09 12.37 4.00
N LYS A 82 4.26 12.04 3.41
CA LYS A 82 4.31 11.54 2.03
C LYS A 82 3.57 10.22 1.86
N THR A 83 3.57 9.36 2.89
CA THR A 83 2.78 8.11 2.88
C THR A 83 1.29 8.40 2.82
N ALA A 84 0.80 9.29 3.69
CA ALA A 84 -0.60 9.67 3.72
C ALA A 84 -1.04 10.36 2.43
N LEU A 85 -0.25 11.33 1.95
CA LEU A 85 -0.53 12.07 0.72
C LEU A 85 -0.61 11.12 -0.48
N THR A 86 0.39 10.27 -0.68
CA THR A 86 0.41 9.32 -1.80
C THR A 86 -0.71 8.27 -1.70
N ALA A 87 -1.07 7.82 -0.50
CA ALA A 87 -2.25 6.96 -0.33
C ALA A 87 -3.53 7.66 -0.84
N CYS A 88 -3.76 8.92 -0.44
CA CYS A 88 -4.90 9.70 -0.93
C CYS A 88 -4.85 9.92 -2.45
N GLN A 89 -3.67 10.22 -3.01
CA GLN A 89 -3.48 10.44 -4.44
C GLN A 89 -3.77 9.18 -5.27
N ILE A 90 -3.36 7.99 -4.80
CA ILE A 90 -3.68 6.70 -5.42
C ILE A 90 -5.20 6.49 -5.46
N ILE A 91 -5.86 6.71 -4.32
CA ILE A 91 -7.33 6.58 -4.16
C ILE A 91 -8.07 7.52 -5.13
N ALA A 92 -7.54 8.73 -5.33
CA ALA A 92 -8.06 9.74 -6.24
C ALA A 92 -7.51 9.63 -7.67
N ASN A 93 -7.25 8.40 -8.13
CA ASN A 93 -6.80 8.12 -9.49
C ASN A 93 -5.47 8.78 -9.88
N ASN A 94 -4.44 8.55 -9.06
CA ASN A 94 -3.08 9.04 -9.28
C ASN A 94 -2.99 10.57 -9.38
N ALA A 95 -3.72 11.29 -8.53
CA ALA A 95 -3.72 12.76 -8.47
C ALA A 95 -2.41 13.35 -7.89
N PHE A 96 -1.25 12.92 -8.38
CA PHE A 96 0.06 13.26 -7.81
C PHE A 96 0.41 14.75 -7.95
N GLY A 97 0.01 15.39 -9.05
CA GLY A 97 0.28 16.80 -9.33
C GLY A 97 -0.81 17.78 -8.91
N SER A 98 -2.02 17.30 -8.57
CA SER A 98 -3.20 18.12 -8.26
C SER A 98 -3.79 17.86 -6.86
N GLY A 99 -3.31 16.83 -6.18
CA GLY A 99 -3.79 16.38 -4.89
C GLY A 99 -3.05 17.06 -3.73
N ARG A 100 -3.79 17.56 -2.74
CA ARG A 100 -3.22 18.16 -1.51
C ARG A 100 -3.99 17.75 -0.26
N LEU A 101 -3.30 17.76 0.89
CA LEU A 101 -3.92 17.60 2.20
C LEU A 101 -4.13 18.96 2.87
N ALA A 102 -5.26 19.13 3.55
CA ALA A 102 -5.55 20.29 4.39
C ALA A 102 -6.01 19.87 5.79
N ARG A 103 -5.85 20.76 6.77
CA ARG A 103 -6.23 20.55 8.17
C ARG A 103 -7.68 20.94 8.47
N ASP A 104 -8.34 21.59 7.52
CA ASP A 104 -9.73 22.06 7.59
C ASP A 104 -10.56 21.53 6.43
N ALA A 105 -11.89 21.60 6.60
CA ALA A 105 -12.85 21.09 5.62
C ALA A 105 -13.04 22.04 4.43
N GLU A 106 -12.62 23.29 4.54
CA GLU A 106 -12.69 24.31 3.49
C GLU A 106 -11.45 24.32 2.60
N GLY A 107 -10.40 23.56 2.94
CA GLY A 107 -9.17 23.44 2.18
C GLY A 107 -8.26 24.68 2.23
N LYS A 108 -8.38 25.50 3.28
CA LYS A 108 -7.65 26.77 3.43
C LYS A 108 -6.30 26.62 4.14
N ASP A 109 -6.22 25.76 5.15
CA ASP A 109 -5.02 25.40 5.90
C ASP A 109 -4.38 24.16 5.25
N VAL A 110 -3.72 24.40 4.12
CA VAL A 110 -2.99 23.37 3.38
C VAL A 110 -1.77 22.93 4.21
N VAL A 111 -1.55 21.61 4.26
CA VAL A 111 -0.36 21.03 4.91
C VAL A 111 0.88 21.40 4.09
N SER A 112 1.94 21.89 4.74
CA SER A 112 3.18 22.23 4.05
C SER A 112 3.95 20.97 3.69
N ASP A 113 4.67 20.97 2.57
CA ASP A 113 5.57 19.87 2.19
C ASP A 113 6.73 19.68 3.18
N ASP A 114 7.03 20.71 3.99
CA ASP A 114 8.01 20.63 5.08
C ASP A 114 7.53 19.75 6.25
N ASP A 115 6.21 19.58 6.40
CA ASP A 115 5.62 18.76 7.46
C ASP A 115 5.89 17.28 7.17
N GLN A 116 6.87 16.71 7.86
CA GLN A 116 7.19 15.28 7.67
C GLN A 116 6.17 14.35 8.33
N ILE A 117 5.57 14.78 9.45
CA ILE A 117 4.68 13.96 10.27
C ILE A 117 3.36 14.71 10.50
N LEU A 118 2.26 14.07 10.13
CA LEU A 118 0.89 14.53 10.33
C LEU A 118 0.45 14.27 11.77
N LEU A 119 0.29 15.34 12.54
CA LEU A 119 -0.06 15.28 13.97
C LEU A 119 -1.53 15.54 14.27
N ASN A 120 -2.30 16.16 13.37
CA ASN A 120 -3.73 16.41 13.60
C ASN A 120 -4.53 15.12 13.46
N ARG A 121 -5.71 15.06 14.08
CA ARG A 121 -6.59 13.89 14.00
C ARG A 121 -7.24 13.75 12.64
N ASP A 122 -7.60 14.87 12.04
CA ASP A 122 -8.46 14.92 10.87
C ASP A 122 -7.76 15.74 9.77
N TYR A 123 -7.76 15.19 8.55
CA TYR A 123 -7.27 15.84 7.34
C TYR A 123 -8.23 15.62 6.19
N TRP A 124 -8.31 16.59 5.29
CA TRP A 124 -9.13 16.52 4.08
C TRP A 124 -8.22 16.48 2.86
N PHE A 125 -8.52 15.58 1.92
CA PHE A 125 -7.79 15.49 0.67
C PHE A 125 -8.58 16.20 -0.43
N PHE A 126 -7.93 17.13 -1.12
CA PHE A 126 -8.51 17.91 -2.22
C PHE A 126 -7.79 17.59 -3.51
N VAL A 127 -8.54 17.60 -4.62
CA VAL A 127 -8.02 17.54 -5.99
C VAL A 127 -8.37 18.86 -6.67
N ASP A 128 -7.40 19.52 -7.29
CA ASP A 128 -7.64 20.78 -7.99
C ASP A 128 -8.72 20.67 -9.05
N GLY A 129 -9.64 21.65 -9.05
CA GLY A 129 -10.75 21.71 -10.00
C GLY A 129 -11.91 20.74 -9.73
N GLU A 130 -11.82 19.86 -8.71
CA GLU A 130 -12.83 18.84 -8.47
C GLU A 130 -13.31 18.78 -7.00
N GLU A 131 -14.44 19.42 -6.71
CA GLU A 131 -15.05 19.39 -5.36
C GLU A 131 -15.46 17.97 -4.91
N ARG A 132 -15.97 17.18 -5.87
CA ARG A 132 -16.33 15.77 -5.68
C ARG A 132 -15.62 14.91 -6.72
N TYR A 133 -14.31 14.73 -6.51
CA TYR A 133 -13.48 13.87 -7.33
C TYR A 133 -13.94 12.39 -7.27
N PRO A 134 -13.79 11.62 -8.36
CA PRO A 134 -14.13 10.21 -8.37
C PRO A 134 -13.08 9.39 -7.60
N ILE A 135 -13.52 8.30 -6.97
CA ILE A 135 -12.63 7.37 -6.25
C ILE A 135 -12.37 6.13 -7.07
N VAL A 136 -11.13 5.65 -7.11
CA VAL A 136 -10.82 4.31 -7.60
C VAL A 136 -11.29 3.30 -6.55
N PRO A 137 -12.28 2.44 -6.84
CA PRO A 137 -12.96 1.67 -5.80
C PRO A 137 -12.23 0.38 -5.41
N SER A 138 -11.30 -0.11 -6.25
CA SER A 138 -10.51 -1.30 -5.94
C SER A 138 -9.20 -1.30 -6.72
N PHE A 139 -8.24 -2.12 -6.28
CA PHE A 139 -6.99 -2.31 -7.00
C PHE A 139 -7.22 -2.75 -8.46
N ARG A 140 -8.22 -3.59 -8.72
CA ARG A 140 -8.56 -4.09 -10.08
C ARG A 140 -9.09 -3.00 -11.01
N ASP A 141 -9.68 -1.96 -10.43
CA ASP A 141 -10.21 -0.80 -11.15
C ASP A 141 -9.16 0.31 -11.31
N TRP A 142 -7.97 0.14 -10.73
CA TRP A 142 -6.89 1.13 -10.76
C TRP A 142 -6.00 0.96 -12.01
N LYS A 143 -5.59 2.08 -12.61
CA LYS A 143 -4.56 2.11 -13.66
C LYS A 143 -3.21 2.40 -13.02
N PHE A 144 -2.20 1.58 -13.31
CA PHE A 144 -0.84 1.82 -12.84
C PHE A 144 -0.25 3.08 -13.51
N PRO A 145 0.38 4.00 -12.76
CA PRO A 145 0.98 5.22 -13.28
C PRO A 145 2.38 4.93 -13.85
N HIS A 146 2.44 4.34 -15.04
CA HIS A 146 3.72 4.15 -15.75
C HIS A 146 4.42 5.49 -15.93
N ASP A 147 5.72 5.52 -15.62
CA ASP A 147 6.60 6.70 -15.74
C ASP A 147 6.19 7.95 -14.93
N GLU A 148 5.12 7.85 -14.14
CA GLU A 148 4.51 8.95 -13.36
C GLU A 148 4.46 8.64 -11.86
N LEU A 149 5.35 7.76 -11.38
CA LEU A 149 5.52 7.49 -9.95
C LEU A 149 6.01 8.76 -9.24
N PRO A 150 5.55 9.05 -8.01
CA PRO A 150 6.04 10.19 -7.25
C PRO A 150 7.57 10.16 -7.07
N ASP A 151 8.24 11.31 -7.20
CA ASP A 151 9.71 11.42 -7.15
C ASP A 151 10.34 10.83 -5.87
N TRP A 152 9.61 10.87 -4.76
CA TRP A 152 10.07 10.32 -3.49
C TRP A 152 10.02 8.78 -3.44
N TRP A 153 9.33 8.15 -4.38
CA TRP A 153 9.28 6.70 -4.54
C TRP A 153 10.48 6.16 -5.31
N THR A 154 11.65 6.32 -4.71
CA THR A 154 12.94 6.01 -5.34
C THR A 154 13.17 4.51 -5.52
N ALA A 155 13.99 4.12 -6.49
CA ALA A 155 14.40 2.73 -6.64
C ALA A 155 15.15 2.21 -5.37
N PRO A 156 14.99 0.92 -4.99
CA PRO A 156 15.73 0.35 -3.87
C PRO A 156 17.24 0.44 -4.09
N ALA A 157 17.96 1.07 -3.15
CA ALA A 157 19.41 1.21 -3.22
C ALA A 157 20.18 -0.08 -2.84
N CYS A 158 19.55 -0.96 -2.06
CA CYS A 158 20.14 -2.25 -1.70
C CYS A 158 19.77 -3.28 -2.77
N ALA A 159 20.74 -3.65 -3.60
CA ALA A 159 20.63 -4.75 -4.55
C ALA A 159 21.19 -6.02 -3.89
N THR A 160 20.30 -6.90 -3.42
CA THR A 160 20.72 -8.27 -3.10
C THR A 160 20.60 -9.16 -4.33
N THR A 161 21.47 -10.16 -4.41
CA THR A 161 21.26 -11.25 -5.37
C THR A 161 19.87 -11.86 -5.08
N LEU A 162 19.09 -12.10 -6.14
CA LEU A 162 17.69 -12.57 -6.15
C LEU A 162 17.41 -13.90 -5.39
N HIS A 163 18.37 -14.40 -4.61
CA HIS A 163 18.41 -15.73 -4.01
C HIS A 163 18.85 -15.73 -2.54
N SER A 164 18.83 -14.58 -1.85
CA SER A 164 19.04 -14.57 -0.41
C SER A 164 17.93 -15.40 0.27
N LYS A 165 18.30 -16.57 0.84
CA LYS A 165 17.39 -17.44 1.60
C LYS A 165 17.17 -16.90 3.01
N ARG A 166 16.91 -15.60 3.13
CA ARG A 166 16.73 -14.90 4.40
C ARG A 166 15.56 -13.93 4.25
N CYS A 167 14.79 -13.78 5.32
CA CYS A 167 13.70 -12.82 5.35
C CYS A 167 14.23 -11.39 5.11
N ALA A 168 13.58 -10.67 4.19
CA ALA A 168 13.98 -9.33 3.78
C ALA A 168 13.93 -8.27 4.89
N VAL A 169 13.15 -8.49 5.95
CA VAL A 169 12.96 -7.52 7.04
C VAL A 169 13.75 -7.91 8.29
N THR A 170 13.77 -9.20 8.64
CA THR A 170 14.42 -9.69 9.87
C THR A 170 15.81 -10.27 9.64
N ASN A 171 16.19 -10.48 8.38
CA ASN A 171 17.39 -11.20 7.99
C ASN A 171 17.46 -12.61 8.60
N THR A 172 16.34 -13.24 8.90
CA THR A 172 16.28 -14.60 9.47
C THR A 172 16.32 -15.66 8.37
N SER A 173 17.12 -16.72 8.53
CA SER A 173 17.32 -17.77 7.50
C SER A 173 16.41 -19.00 7.62
N TYR A 174 15.43 -18.99 8.51
CA TYR A 174 14.51 -20.11 8.74
C TYR A 174 13.07 -19.62 8.84
N ALA A 175 12.11 -20.54 8.61
CA ALA A 175 10.67 -20.28 8.71
C ALA A 175 10.21 -19.03 7.92
N PHE A 176 10.73 -18.87 6.70
CA PHE A 176 10.28 -17.86 5.75
C PHE A 176 9.54 -18.51 4.59
N THR A 177 8.71 -17.72 3.92
CA THR A 177 8.02 -18.06 2.67
C THR A 177 8.30 -17.00 1.62
N TRP A 178 7.89 -17.27 0.39
CA TRP A 178 8.04 -16.35 -0.73
C TRP A 178 6.74 -15.57 -0.93
N ALA A 179 6.79 -14.27 -0.70
CA ALA A 179 5.66 -13.36 -0.80
C ALA A 179 5.67 -12.64 -2.13
N HIS A 180 4.58 -12.67 -2.89
CA HIS A 180 4.45 -11.79 -4.04
C HIS A 180 4.16 -10.35 -3.61
N LEU A 181 4.84 -9.36 -4.21
CA LEU A 181 4.54 -7.94 -4.01
C LEU A 181 3.21 -7.59 -4.68
N ILE A 182 3.02 -7.98 -5.94
CA ILE A 182 1.70 -8.02 -6.58
C ILE A 182 1.16 -9.43 -6.39
N PRO A 183 0.11 -9.64 -5.58
CA PRO A 183 -0.44 -10.97 -5.31
C PRO A 183 -0.80 -11.71 -6.59
N ARG A 184 -0.57 -13.02 -6.61
CA ARG A 184 -0.84 -13.87 -7.78
C ARG A 184 -2.31 -13.81 -8.23
N GLU A 185 -3.22 -13.56 -7.29
CA GLU A 185 -4.65 -13.36 -7.52
C GLU A 185 -4.97 -12.16 -8.42
N GLU A 186 -4.03 -11.22 -8.58
CA GLU A 186 -4.17 -10.03 -9.41
C GLU A 186 -3.54 -10.17 -10.81
N GLN A 187 -3.34 -11.41 -11.28
CA GLN A 187 -2.80 -11.71 -12.62
C GLN A 187 -3.50 -10.93 -13.76
N GLN A 188 -4.82 -10.78 -13.69
CA GLN A 188 -5.57 -10.03 -14.70
C GLN A 188 -5.20 -8.55 -14.69
N TRP A 189 -5.11 -7.95 -13.50
CA TRP A 189 -4.67 -6.56 -13.35
C TRP A 189 -3.21 -6.38 -13.81
N PHE A 190 -2.33 -7.33 -13.46
CA PHE A 190 -0.93 -7.35 -13.87
C PHE A 190 -0.79 -7.30 -15.39
N ASN A 191 -1.52 -8.17 -16.11
CA ASN A 191 -1.48 -8.23 -17.57
C ASN A 191 -2.08 -6.96 -18.20
N LYS A 192 -3.24 -6.52 -17.70
CA LYS A 192 -3.96 -5.34 -18.21
C LYS A 192 -3.17 -4.04 -18.05
N ASN A 193 -2.36 -3.94 -17.00
CA ASN A 193 -1.47 -2.81 -16.77
C ASN A 193 -0.06 -3.06 -17.32
N GLY A 194 0.18 -4.09 -18.13
CA GLY A 194 1.49 -4.32 -18.74
C GLY A 194 2.64 -4.41 -17.73
N MET A 195 2.38 -4.90 -16.51
CA MET A 195 3.37 -4.88 -15.42
C MET A 195 4.57 -5.78 -15.70
N GLY A 196 4.48 -6.68 -16.68
CA GLY A 196 5.59 -7.47 -17.18
C GLY A 196 6.72 -6.65 -17.84
N LEU A 197 6.52 -5.34 -18.06
CA LEU A 197 7.59 -4.41 -18.46
C LEU A 197 8.69 -4.30 -17.40
N TYR A 198 8.34 -4.48 -16.12
CA TYR A 198 9.23 -4.26 -14.98
C TYR A 198 9.90 -5.55 -14.48
N GLY A 199 10.90 -5.42 -13.62
CA GLY A 199 11.63 -6.54 -13.03
C GLY A 199 12.72 -7.11 -13.93
N GLY A 200 12.82 -8.44 -13.97
CA GLY A 200 13.97 -9.17 -14.52
C GLY A 200 13.79 -9.69 -15.94
N GLY A 201 12.73 -9.27 -16.63
CA GLY A 201 12.42 -9.71 -18.00
C GLY A 201 11.73 -11.07 -18.10
N SER A 202 11.15 -11.60 -17.00
CA SER A 202 10.29 -12.79 -17.12
C SER A 202 8.95 -12.48 -17.78
N HIS A 203 8.53 -11.21 -17.74
CA HIS A 203 7.24 -10.72 -18.21
C HIS A 203 6.00 -11.38 -17.57
N THR A 204 6.18 -12.14 -16.47
CA THR A 204 5.10 -12.84 -15.76
C THR A 204 4.95 -12.34 -14.34
N ILE A 205 3.81 -12.66 -13.69
CA ILE A 205 3.61 -12.33 -12.27
C ILE A 205 4.60 -13.02 -11.34
N ASP A 206 5.21 -14.12 -11.80
CA ASP A 206 6.19 -14.91 -11.06
C ASP A 206 7.63 -14.40 -11.29
N ASP A 207 7.78 -13.16 -11.78
CA ASP A 207 9.08 -12.51 -11.86
C ASP A 207 9.76 -12.51 -10.48
N PRO A 208 11.03 -12.93 -10.39
CA PRO A 208 11.77 -12.91 -9.13
C PRO A 208 11.79 -11.53 -8.44
N HIS A 209 11.67 -10.43 -9.19
CA HIS A 209 11.61 -9.07 -8.63
C HIS A 209 10.24 -8.74 -8.01
N ASN A 210 9.19 -9.47 -8.39
CA ASN A 210 7.88 -9.42 -7.76
C ASN A 210 7.78 -10.33 -6.54
N ILE A 211 8.86 -11.02 -6.15
CA ILE A 211 8.86 -12.00 -5.05
C ILE A 211 9.85 -11.58 -3.97
N LEU A 212 9.41 -11.62 -2.71
CA LEU A 212 10.18 -11.21 -1.55
C LEU A 212 10.15 -12.31 -0.46
N PRO A 213 11.29 -12.80 0.04
CA PRO A 213 11.31 -13.73 1.15
C PRO A 213 10.89 -13.03 2.45
N LEU A 214 9.82 -13.51 3.10
CA LEU A 214 9.32 -12.98 4.37
C LEU A 214 9.18 -14.09 5.40
N LYS A 215 9.52 -13.81 6.66
CA LYS A 215 9.23 -14.71 7.78
C LYS A 215 7.71 -15.00 7.80
N ALA A 216 7.31 -16.22 8.16
CA ALA A 216 5.92 -16.67 7.99
C ALA A 216 4.88 -15.77 8.67
N ASP A 217 5.19 -15.19 9.84
CA ASP A 217 4.36 -14.19 10.54
C ASP A 217 4.24 -12.89 9.74
N LEU A 218 5.36 -12.34 9.27
CA LEU A 218 5.39 -11.16 8.41
C LEU A 218 4.63 -11.38 7.11
N TYR A 219 4.73 -12.57 6.51
CA TYR A 219 3.97 -12.91 5.30
C TYR A 219 2.46 -12.82 5.53
N VAL A 220 1.96 -13.40 6.62
CA VAL A 220 0.53 -13.32 6.97
C VAL A 220 0.09 -11.88 7.15
N CYS A 221 0.86 -11.06 7.88
CA CYS A 221 0.56 -9.65 8.07
C CYS A 221 0.63 -8.87 6.75
N PHE A 222 1.58 -9.19 5.87
CA PHE A 222 1.73 -8.55 4.58
C PHE A 222 0.48 -8.78 3.73
N ASP A 223 0.04 -10.02 3.56
CA ASP A 223 -1.14 -10.37 2.75
C ASP A 223 -2.45 -9.87 3.33
N GLN A 224 -2.50 -9.57 4.62
CA GLN A 224 -3.62 -8.90 5.27
C GLN A 224 -3.55 -7.37 5.16
N SER A 225 -2.62 -6.83 4.39
CA SER A 225 -2.35 -5.39 4.24
C SER A 225 -1.97 -4.67 5.55
N VAL A 226 -1.52 -5.39 6.59
CA VAL A 226 -1.18 -4.79 7.90
C VAL A 226 -0.04 -3.78 7.78
N PHE A 227 0.86 -3.98 6.81
CA PHE A 227 1.97 -3.07 6.53
C PHE A 227 2.27 -3.00 5.04
N SER A 228 3.07 -2.00 4.66
CA SER A 228 3.68 -1.87 3.34
C SER A 228 5.15 -1.54 3.44
N LEU A 229 5.88 -1.78 2.36
CA LEU A 229 7.29 -1.42 2.25
C LEU A 229 7.38 -0.11 1.47
N ILE A 230 7.86 0.95 2.12
CA ILE A 230 7.88 2.29 1.54
C ILE A 230 9.26 2.94 1.72
N PRO A 231 9.70 3.83 0.80
CA PRO A 231 10.93 4.56 0.98
C PRO A 231 10.76 5.64 2.05
N LYS A 232 11.68 5.73 3.01
CA LYS A 232 11.78 6.85 3.94
C LYS A 232 13.19 7.39 3.98
N ILE A 233 13.31 8.70 4.16
CA ILE A 233 14.59 9.35 4.40
C ILE A 233 14.87 9.25 5.90
N ALA A 234 15.92 8.50 6.26
CA ALA A 234 16.37 8.46 7.64
C ALA A 234 17.07 9.79 7.97
N ARG A 235 16.57 10.49 8.99
CA ARG A 235 17.26 11.66 9.55
C ARG A 235 18.35 11.15 10.50
N SER A 236 19.61 11.49 10.22
CA SER A 236 20.68 11.33 11.19
C SER A 236 20.43 12.26 12.39
N PRO A 237 20.84 11.89 13.61
CA PRO A 237 20.81 12.78 14.78
C PRO A 237 21.45 14.16 14.51
N ASP A 238 22.39 14.23 13.57
CA ASP A 238 23.10 15.45 13.18
C ASP A 238 22.32 16.32 12.17
N GLY A 239 21.06 16.00 11.88
CA GLY A 239 20.20 16.73 10.95
C GLY A 239 20.52 16.50 9.46
N ARG A 240 21.48 15.63 9.14
CA ARG A 240 21.77 15.24 7.75
C ARG A 240 20.76 14.20 7.26
N GLU A 241 20.19 14.45 6.09
CA GLU A 241 19.35 13.49 5.39
C GLU A 241 20.21 12.38 4.82
N SER A 242 19.86 11.13 5.15
CA SER A 242 20.47 9.96 4.55
C SER A 242 19.83 9.66 3.20
N SER A 243 20.45 8.80 2.40
CA SER A 243 19.78 8.24 1.23
C SER A 243 18.45 7.57 1.63
N PRO A 244 17.40 7.66 0.79
CA PRO A 244 16.14 6.99 1.07
C PRO A 244 16.36 5.48 1.19
N GLN A 245 15.75 4.88 2.21
CA GLN A 245 15.77 3.44 2.45
C GLN A 245 14.34 2.92 2.56
N TYR A 246 14.08 1.76 1.96
CA TYR A 246 12.80 1.09 2.16
C TYR A 246 12.71 0.59 3.59
N VAL A 247 11.57 0.86 4.22
CA VAL A 247 11.24 0.41 5.57
C VAL A 247 9.88 -0.26 5.59
N LEU A 248 9.67 -1.14 6.57
CA LEU A 248 8.35 -1.63 6.92
C LEU A 248 7.56 -0.51 7.61
N HIS A 249 6.44 -0.14 7.03
CA HIS A 249 5.53 0.86 7.58
C HIS A 249 4.15 0.24 7.86
N VAL A 250 3.73 0.30 9.12
CA VAL A 250 2.46 -0.24 9.58
C VAL A 250 1.30 0.64 9.10
N LEU A 251 0.33 0.00 8.46
CA LEU A 251 -0.90 0.62 7.97
C LEU A 251 -2.11 0.24 8.83
N ASP A 252 -2.02 -0.87 9.58
CA ASP A 252 -3.06 -1.34 10.50
C ASP A 252 -2.49 -1.53 11.92
N GLY A 253 -3.02 -0.77 12.87
CA GLY A 253 -2.59 -0.76 14.26
C GLY A 253 -3.20 -1.85 15.15
N ARG A 254 -3.87 -2.87 14.59
CA ARG A 254 -4.59 -3.88 15.39
C ARG A 254 -3.71 -4.64 16.39
N GLU A 255 -2.44 -4.89 16.04
CA GLU A 255 -1.46 -5.53 16.91
C GLU A 255 -0.37 -4.52 17.33
N ALA A 256 -0.45 -4.01 18.56
CA ALA A 256 0.49 -3.01 19.08
C ALA A 256 1.93 -3.57 19.17
N GLU A 257 2.08 -4.84 19.54
CA GLU A 257 3.38 -5.51 19.61
C GLU A 257 4.05 -5.59 18.22
N PHE A 258 3.29 -5.91 17.17
CA PHE A 258 3.80 -5.92 15.81
C PHE A 258 4.36 -4.55 15.41
N THR A 259 3.62 -3.49 15.74
CA THR A 259 4.05 -2.11 15.50
C THR A 259 5.35 -1.79 16.25
N ALA A 260 5.42 -2.16 17.53
CA ALA A 260 6.60 -1.94 18.35
C ALA A 260 7.84 -2.60 17.76
N LEU A 261 7.70 -3.84 17.27
CA LEU A 261 8.82 -4.64 16.75
C LEU A 261 9.27 -4.22 15.36
N TYR A 262 8.34 -3.82 14.49
CA TYR A 262 8.61 -3.74 13.05
C TYR A 262 8.45 -2.34 12.42
N GLN A 263 7.78 -1.39 13.07
CA GLN A 263 7.60 -0.06 12.48
C GLN A 263 8.92 0.64 12.14
N ASN A 264 9.04 1.16 10.92
CA ASN A 264 10.24 1.78 10.38
C ASN A 264 11.48 0.87 10.45
N ARG A 265 11.30 -0.46 10.48
CA ARG A 265 12.42 -1.40 10.37
C ARG A 265 12.93 -1.40 8.93
N PRO A 266 14.23 -1.19 8.70
CA PRO A 266 14.81 -1.26 7.36
C PRO A 266 14.55 -2.60 6.69
N VAL A 267 14.32 -2.56 5.37
CA VAL A 267 14.34 -3.74 4.53
C VAL A 267 15.79 -3.98 4.12
N GLU A 268 16.31 -5.13 4.52
CA GLU A 268 17.71 -5.54 4.34
C GLU A 268 17.99 -5.99 2.91
N THR A 269 17.00 -6.63 2.27
CA THR A 269 17.18 -7.26 0.95
C THR A 269 16.04 -6.93 0.02
N LEU A 270 16.30 -6.15 -1.02
CA LEU A 270 15.39 -5.89 -2.13
C LEU A 270 16.11 -6.15 -3.46
N ALA A 271 15.31 -6.45 -4.48
CA ALA A 271 15.84 -6.60 -5.83
C ALA A 271 15.82 -5.24 -6.54
N GLU A 272 16.90 -4.91 -7.23
CA GLU A 272 16.94 -3.75 -8.13
C GLU A 272 15.91 -3.96 -9.25
N GLY A 273 15.01 -3.01 -9.50
CA GLY A 273 13.88 -3.19 -10.44
C GLY A 273 12.57 -3.69 -9.83
N SER A 274 12.49 -3.81 -8.49
CA SER A 274 11.24 -4.08 -7.77
C SER A 274 10.42 -2.82 -7.44
N ARG A 275 10.88 -1.62 -7.84
CA ARG A 275 10.29 -0.32 -7.48
C ARG A 275 8.80 -0.23 -7.79
N GLU A 276 8.42 -0.62 -8.99
CA GLU A 276 7.06 -0.56 -9.49
C GLU A 276 6.16 -1.60 -8.83
N TYR A 277 6.69 -2.79 -8.56
CA TYR A 277 6.01 -3.83 -7.80
C TYR A 277 5.79 -3.42 -6.33
N LEU A 278 6.75 -2.73 -5.71
CA LEU A 278 6.60 -2.15 -4.37
C LEU A 278 5.53 -1.07 -4.33
N PHE A 279 5.47 -0.20 -5.35
CA PHE A 279 4.41 0.82 -5.44
C PHE A 279 3.04 0.20 -5.63
N ALA A 280 2.93 -0.77 -6.54
CA ALA A 280 1.70 -1.52 -6.75
C ALA A 280 1.25 -2.26 -5.49
N ARG A 281 2.18 -2.84 -4.72
CA ARG A 281 1.85 -3.42 -3.40
C ARG A 281 1.25 -2.39 -2.46
N PHE A 282 1.87 -1.22 -2.36
CA PHE A 282 1.37 -0.16 -1.49
C PHE A 282 -0.04 0.26 -1.90
N ALA A 283 -0.28 0.48 -3.19
CA ALA A 283 -1.63 0.75 -3.71
C ALA A 283 -2.62 -0.37 -3.37
N TRP A 284 -2.24 -1.63 -3.58
CA TRP A 284 -3.06 -2.81 -3.24
C TRP A 284 -3.46 -2.80 -1.77
N SER A 285 -2.52 -2.51 -0.86
CA SER A 285 -2.80 -2.39 0.57
C SER A 285 -3.71 -1.22 0.90
N ILE A 286 -3.51 -0.05 0.31
CA ILE A 286 -4.35 1.13 0.55
C ILE A 286 -5.80 0.89 0.12
N PHE A 287 -6.04 0.25 -1.03
CA PHE A 287 -7.41 -0.06 -1.49
C PHE A 287 -8.19 -0.98 -0.54
N SER A 288 -7.50 -1.81 0.25
CA SER A 288 -8.16 -2.68 1.24
C SER A 288 -8.92 -1.89 2.33
N TYR A 289 -8.54 -0.63 2.58
CA TYR A 289 -9.14 0.23 3.59
C TYR A 289 -10.32 1.05 3.09
N LEU A 290 -10.61 1.07 1.79
CA LEU A 290 -11.70 1.89 1.21
C LEU A 290 -13.09 1.28 1.38
N LYS A 291 -13.19 -0.01 1.71
CA LYS A 291 -14.47 -0.72 1.76
C LYS A 291 -15.54 0.04 2.57
N PRO A 292 -15.27 0.52 3.80
CA PRO A 292 -16.28 1.25 4.57
C PRO A 292 -16.80 2.52 3.88
N PHE A 293 -15.94 3.23 3.13
CA PHE A 293 -16.36 4.41 2.38
C PHE A 293 -17.31 4.04 1.22
N LEU A 294 -16.97 2.99 0.48
CA LEU A 294 -17.74 2.53 -0.68
C LEU A 294 -19.10 1.94 -0.30
N THR A 295 -19.17 1.22 0.82
CA THR A 295 -20.35 0.41 1.21
C THR A 295 -21.18 1.06 2.32
N SER A 296 -21.09 2.39 2.46
CA SER A 296 -21.74 3.15 3.56
C SER A 296 -23.17 3.59 3.24
N GLY A 297 -23.85 2.91 2.32
CA GLY A 297 -25.27 3.14 2.03
C GLY A 297 -25.57 4.39 1.20
N VAL A 298 -24.57 5.06 0.63
CA VAL A 298 -24.76 6.20 -0.29
C VAL A 298 -24.03 5.98 -1.61
N GLY A 299 -24.58 6.54 -2.68
CA GLY A 299 -23.96 6.48 -4.00
C GLY A 299 -22.67 7.30 -4.08
N ARG A 300 -21.72 6.83 -4.88
CA ARG A 300 -20.38 7.41 -5.03
C ARG A 300 -20.04 7.57 -6.50
N ARG A 301 -19.32 8.66 -6.82
CA ARG A 301 -18.58 8.78 -8.07
C ARG A 301 -17.33 7.89 -7.96
N VAL A 302 -17.20 6.95 -8.88
CA VAL A 302 -16.06 6.07 -8.97
C VAL A 302 -15.43 6.16 -10.35
N VAL A 303 -14.15 5.84 -10.43
CA VAL A 303 -13.44 5.72 -11.71
C VAL A 303 -12.88 4.33 -11.86
N ARG A 304 -13.09 3.73 -13.02
CA ARG A 304 -12.70 2.35 -13.31
C ARG A 304 -11.85 2.30 -14.58
N TYR A 305 -10.65 1.77 -14.46
CA TYR A 305 -9.78 1.51 -15.59
C TYR A 305 -10.39 0.40 -16.45
N ARG A 306 -10.45 0.59 -17.77
CA ARG A 306 -10.90 -0.41 -18.76
C ARG A 306 -9.99 -0.40 -19.98
N VAL A 307 -9.90 -1.57 -20.62
CA VAL A 307 -9.28 -1.74 -21.92
C VAL A 307 -10.35 -2.39 -22.79
N ARG A 308 -10.68 -1.77 -23.93
CA ARG A 308 -11.71 -2.25 -24.85
C ARG A 308 -11.13 -2.27 -26.27
N ALA A 309 -11.66 -3.11 -27.15
CA ALA A 309 -11.41 -2.94 -28.58
C ALA A 309 -12.07 -1.63 -29.05
N ALA A 310 -11.37 -0.87 -29.88
CA ALA A 310 -11.98 0.16 -30.72
C ALA A 310 -13.03 -0.52 -31.60
N ASP A 311 -14.08 0.24 -31.94
CA ASP A 311 -15.30 -0.18 -32.65
C ASP A 311 -15.12 -1.37 -33.62
N GLU A 312 -16.12 -2.26 -33.65
CA GLU A 312 -16.15 -3.49 -34.46
C GLU A 312 -15.92 -3.28 -35.97
N ASP A 313 -15.97 -2.03 -36.44
CA ASP A 313 -15.78 -1.61 -37.84
C ASP A 313 -14.32 -1.24 -38.20
N ALA A 314 -13.39 -1.27 -37.25
CA ALA A 314 -11.97 -1.02 -37.53
C ALA A 314 -11.27 -2.28 -38.08
N GLU A 315 -10.66 -2.19 -39.26
CA GLU A 315 -9.89 -3.29 -39.89
C GLU A 315 -8.67 -3.76 -39.05
N GLU A 316 -8.28 -3.00 -38.02
CA GLU A 316 -7.27 -3.36 -37.04
C GLU A 316 -7.88 -3.33 -35.63
N GLU A 317 -7.71 -4.42 -34.86
CA GLU A 317 -8.09 -4.52 -33.44
C GLU A 317 -7.27 -3.53 -32.58
N HIS A 318 -7.63 -2.25 -32.59
CA HIS A 318 -6.95 -1.23 -31.80
C HIS A 318 -7.51 -1.24 -30.37
N LEU A 319 -6.72 -1.64 -29.37
CA LEU A 319 -7.17 -1.58 -27.98
C LEU A 319 -7.09 -0.14 -27.44
N VAL A 320 -8.20 0.39 -26.93
CA VAL A 320 -8.26 1.69 -26.27
C VAL A 320 -8.28 1.50 -24.75
N SER A 321 -7.37 2.19 -24.06
CA SER A 321 -7.33 2.26 -22.60
C SER A 321 -8.11 3.50 -22.13
N GLU A 322 -9.06 3.35 -21.22
CA GLU A 322 -9.89 4.45 -20.72
C GLU A 322 -10.09 4.40 -19.20
N MET A 323 -10.31 5.57 -18.60
CA MET A 323 -10.72 5.73 -17.21
C MET A 323 -12.19 6.14 -17.18
N GLN A 324 -13.08 5.19 -16.90
CA GLN A 324 -14.52 5.43 -16.94
C GLN A 324 -14.99 6.04 -15.62
N ASN A 325 -15.40 7.31 -15.64
CA ASN A 325 -16.00 8.00 -14.49
C ASN A 325 -17.52 7.74 -14.48
N ILE A 326 -18.01 7.08 -13.43
CA ILE A 326 -19.41 6.68 -13.30
C ILE A 326 -19.92 6.99 -11.90
N PHE A 327 -21.21 7.31 -11.80
CA PHE A 327 -21.91 7.33 -10.52
C PHE A 327 -22.51 5.95 -10.28
N LEU A 328 -22.19 5.34 -9.14
CA LEU A 328 -22.81 4.09 -8.70
C LEU A 328 -23.68 4.37 -7.48
N ASP A 329 -24.92 3.88 -7.50
CA ASP A 329 -25.77 3.87 -6.31
C ASP A 329 -25.23 2.92 -5.22
N SER A 330 -25.77 3.05 -4.02
CA SER A 330 -25.32 2.26 -2.86
C SER A 330 -25.50 0.76 -3.03
N ARG A 331 -26.59 0.31 -3.68
CA ARG A 331 -26.86 -1.13 -3.89
C ARG A 331 -25.84 -1.72 -4.85
N LYS A 332 -25.53 -1.01 -5.93
CA LYS A 332 -24.54 -1.44 -6.91
C LYS A 332 -23.13 -1.45 -6.30
N LEU A 333 -22.79 -0.46 -5.48
CA LEU A 333 -21.53 -0.45 -4.74
C LEU A 333 -21.42 -1.64 -3.78
N ASP A 334 -22.48 -1.96 -3.03
CA ASP A 334 -22.49 -3.11 -2.13
C ASP A 334 -22.41 -4.45 -2.88
N GLN A 335 -23.07 -4.57 -4.04
CA GLN A 335 -22.98 -5.77 -4.88
C GLN A 335 -21.57 -5.99 -5.43
N LEU A 336 -20.89 -4.92 -5.88
CA LEU A 336 -19.57 -5.01 -6.49
C LEU A 336 -18.43 -5.08 -5.46
N TYR A 337 -18.55 -4.35 -4.34
CA TYR A 337 -17.46 -4.11 -3.40
C TYR A 337 -17.80 -4.47 -1.93
N GLY A 338 -19.05 -4.88 -1.63
CA GLY A 338 -19.52 -5.26 -0.29
C GLY A 338 -18.98 -6.58 0.24
N GLY A 339 -18.42 -7.43 -0.62
CA GLY A 339 -17.74 -8.66 -0.20
C GLY A 339 -18.65 -9.75 0.37
N ASN A 340 -19.84 -9.94 -0.22
CA ASN A 340 -20.65 -11.15 0.00
C ASN A 340 -19.98 -12.35 -0.68
N GLY A 341 -18.93 -12.88 -0.05
CA GLY A 341 -18.23 -14.08 -0.52
C GLY A 341 -16.88 -14.27 0.15
N ARG A 342 -16.86 -14.98 1.29
CA ARG A 342 -15.62 -15.66 1.70
C ARG A 342 -15.28 -16.64 0.58
N ARG A 343 -14.21 -16.35 -0.16
CA ARG A 343 -13.77 -16.92 -1.45
C ARG A 343 -14.50 -16.33 -2.67
N ARG A 344 -13.68 -15.81 -3.59
CA ARG A 344 -14.00 -15.38 -4.96
C ARG A 344 -14.85 -14.12 -5.06
N ALA A 345 -14.21 -13.01 -5.45
CA ALA A 345 -14.89 -12.07 -6.34
C ALA A 345 -15.21 -12.84 -7.63
N PRO A 346 -16.47 -12.86 -8.13
CA PRO A 346 -16.78 -13.45 -9.42
C PRO A 346 -15.96 -12.75 -10.50
N SER A 347 -15.57 -13.48 -11.56
CA SER A 347 -15.22 -12.80 -12.81
C SER A 347 -16.46 -12.02 -13.24
N LEU A 348 -16.37 -10.69 -13.26
CA LEU A 348 -17.47 -9.79 -13.61
C LEU A 348 -17.71 -9.73 -15.13
N GLU A 349 -17.41 -10.82 -15.84
CA GLU A 349 -17.63 -10.93 -17.28
C GLU A 349 -19.13 -11.10 -17.62
N GLY A 350 -19.99 -11.29 -16.60
CA GLY A 350 -21.43 -11.52 -16.76
C GLY A 350 -22.37 -10.54 -16.05
N SER A 351 -21.89 -9.41 -15.51
CA SER A 351 -22.78 -8.36 -14.99
C SER A 351 -22.79 -7.13 -15.90
N TYR A 352 -23.00 -7.38 -17.19
CA TYR A 352 -23.29 -6.34 -18.17
C TYR A 352 -24.79 -6.03 -18.11
N VAL A 353 -25.09 -4.79 -17.75
CA VAL A 353 -26.37 -4.16 -18.09
C VAL A 353 -25.94 -2.98 -18.95
N ASP A 354 -26.38 -2.98 -20.20
CA ASP A 354 -26.25 -1.84 -21.10
C ASP A 354 -26.94 -0.65 -20.43
N VAL A 355 -26.16 0.40 -20.16
CA VAL A 355 -26.66 1.64 -19.55
C VAL A 355 -27.01 2.64 -20.65
N GLU A 356 -27.68 2.18 -21.71
CA GLU A 356 -28.12 3.05 -22.81
C GLU A 356 -29.64 3.26 -22.90
N ASP A 357 -30.49 2.53 -22.16
CA ASP A 357 -31.95 2.63 -22.34
C ASP A 357 -32.74 3.04 -21.09
N GLU A 358 -32.37 4.12 -20.40
CA GLU A 358 -33.27 4.70 -19.38
C GLU A 358 -33.11 6.22 -19.22
N TRP A 359 -33.01 6.96 -20.33
CA TRP A 359 -33.02 8.42 -20.32
C TRP A 359 -33.91 9.07 -21.39
N ASP A 360 -35.00 8.43 -21.79
CA ASP A 360 -36.09 9.07 -22.52
C ASP A 360 -37.40 8.31 -22.30
N GLU A 361 -38.22 8.71 -21.31
CA GLU A 361 -39.70 8.60 -21.28
C GLU A 361 -40.25 8.79 -19.85
N GLU A 362 -40.15 10.00 -19.28
CA GLU A 362 -41.15 10.42 -18.28
C GLU A 362 -41.22 11.95 -18.18
N ASN A 363 -41.41 12.64 -19.32
CA ASN A 363 -41.84 14.04 -19.31
C ASN A 363 -42.56 14.50 -20.58
N ALA A 364 -43.48 13.69 -21.09
CA ALA A 364 -44.43 14.13 -22.11
C ALA A 364 -45.86 13.68 -21.75
N GLY A 365 -46.75 14.65 -21.49
CA GLY A 365 -48.19 14.43 -21.60
C GLY A 365 -49.01 14.43 -20.31
N ARG A 366 -49.01 15.54 -19.55
CA ARG A 366 -50.21 15.93 -18.79
C ARG A 366 -50.78 17.22 -19.37
N THR A 367 -51.47 17.10 -20.49
CA THR A 367 -52.45 18.10 -20.93
C THR A 367 -53.80 17.63 -20.42
N LEU A 368 -54.26 18.24 -19.31
CA LEU A 368 -55.63 18.14 -18.84
C LEU A 368 -56.47 19.15 -19.64
N GLU A 369 -57.26 18.68 -20.60
CA GLU A 369 -58.46 19.40 -21.03
C GLU A 369 -59.67 18.76 -20.34
N MET A 370 -60.35 19.57 -19.53
CA MET A 370 -61.63 19.26 -18.91
C MET A 370 -62.73 19.50 -19.93
N GLU A 371 -63.47 18.46 -20.31
CA GLU A 371 -64.85 18.59 -20.77
C GLU A 371 -65.80 18.36 -19.59
N ALA A 372 -66.44 19.44 -19.13
CA ALA A 372 -67.78 19.48 -18.53
C ALA A 372 -68.26 20.93 -18.45
#